data_AF-A0A418V871-F1
#
_entry.id   AF-A0A418V871-F1
#
_cell.length_a   1.000
_cell.length_b   1.000
_cell.length_c   1.000
_cell.angle_alpha   90.00
_cell.angle_beta   90.00
_cell.angle_gamma   90.00
#
_symmetry.space_group_name_H-M   'P 1'
#
loop_
_entity.id
_entity.type
_entity.pdbx_description
1 polymer ?
#
loop_
_entity_poly.entity_id
_entity_poly.type
_entity_poly.pdbx_seq_one_letter_code
_entity_poly.pdbx_strand_id
1 'polypeptide(L)'
;MTGGMVKGNTAPYGGGLGLYGEATVTGGTIQGNTAKVSGGGIDAFTSSTATTIRTLNLGGSASVIGNTASDNSGGIAVSRSKLVMAGGTVSNNTAVNTGGGLVIGGGSSSVIQGGVISGNKVTGSTGGGGGVRLFSNTQLAISGGEIKDNTVVVNGGGILSGGGTITMTGGTVSGNKATGTDSSKGQGRSGGVHLYANTTMTASGGSISGNTAALQGGGVTVGGSYVDDKGVTVPAAKFTLSGAKIENNKVMTGSGGGVYLSGLMTMTSGSITGNTVGGMGSGQGRGAGVRVNSVAEFTATGGTISNNTAEVHGGGVFTGGGYTENGVSYPGGKFVMNGATISGNKAGGGGGIGNGGTLELRSGSITGNAATKEKGGGVRNFIGAVFSQTGGSVTGNTPDQIVTDQ
;
A
#
# COMPACT_ATOMS: atom_id res chain seq x y z
N MET A 1 21.90 19.31 -15.19
CA MET A 1 20.95 20.40 -15.54
C MET A 1 20.66 21.20 -14.28
N THR A 2 21.00 22.49 -14.28
CA THR A 2 20.77 23.42 -13.15
C THR A 2 19.68 24.46 -13.47
N GLY A 3 19.20 24.49 -14.71
CA GLY A 3 18.18 25.41 -15.24
C GLY A 3 17.83 25.06 -16.69
N GLY A 4 16.92 25.82 -17.30
CA GLY A 4 16.47 25.65 -18.69
C GLY A 4 15.24 24.76 -18.84
N MET A 5 14.86 24.48 -20.09
CA MET A 5 13.67 23.69 -20.42
C MET A 5 13.97 22.63 -21.50
N VAL A 6 13.51 21.39 -21.27
CA VAL A 6 13.51 20.28 -22.23
C VAL A 6 12.05 19.92 -22.50
N LYS A 7 11.54 20.21 -23.70
CA LYS A 7 10.10 20.11 -23.98
C LYS A 7 9.76 19.61 -25.37
N GLY A 8 8.68 18.84 -25.46
CA GLY A 8 8.04 18.46 -26.72
C GLY A 8 8.80 17.39 -27.51
N ASN A 9 9.77 16.73 -26.89
CA ASN A 9 10.59 15.71 -27.54
C ASN A 9 9.88 14.35 -27.56
N THR A 10 10.23 13.52 -28.54
CA THR A 10 9.72 12.15 -28.64
C THR A 10 10.87 11.18 -28.90
N ALA A 11 10.96 10.13 -28.09
CA ALA A 11 11.96 9.07 -28.24
C ALA A 11 11.38 7.70 -27.88
N PRO A 12 12.04 6.57 -28.20
CA PRO A 12 11.65 5.28 -27.66
C PRO A 12 11.78 5.22 -26.13
N TYR A 13 12.89 5.74 -25.61
CA TYR A 13 13.22 5.83 -24.20
C TYR A 13 13.71 7.23 -23.87
N GLY A 14 13.41 7.74 -22.67
CA GLY A 14 13.93 9.03 -22.22
C GLY A 14 13.42 10.17 -23.10
N GLY A 15 12.11 10.31 -23.20
CA GLY A 15 11.46 11.24 -24.14
C GLY A 15 12.05 12.64 -24.07
N GLY A 16 12.37 13.13 -22.86
CA GLY A 16 13.15 14.35 -22.65
C GLY A 16 14.65 14.11 -22.56
N LEU A 17 15.09 13.27 -21.61
CA LEU A 17 16.50 12.95 -21.37
C LEU A 17 16.74 11.44 -21.28
N GLY A 18 17.62 10.91 -22.13
CA GLY A 18 18.22 9.58 -21.98
C GLY A 18 19.57 9.67 -21.29
N LEU A 19 19.70 9.07 -20.10
CA LEU A 19 20.88 9.16 -19.25
C LEU A 19 21.57 7.79 -19.15
N TYR A 20 22.75 7.69 -19.77
CA TYR A 20 23.60 6.50 -19.79
C TYR A 20 24.85 6.64 -18.89
N GLY A 21 24.91 7.72 -18.11
CA GLY A 21 25.98 8.06 -17.19
C GLY A 21 25.43 8.71 -15.92
N GLU A 22 26.33 9.11 -15.01
CA GLU A 22 25.92 9.88 -13.84
C GLU A 22 25.36 11.24 -14.24
N ALA A 23 24.29 11.66 -13.57
CA ALA A 23 23.63 12.90 -13.89
C ALA A 23 23.13 13.59 -12.62
N THR A 24 23.22 14.92 -12.61
CA THR A 24 22.62 15.75 -11.57
C THR A 24 21.68 16.76 -12.21
N VAL A 25 20.43 16.77 -11.73
CA VAL A 25 19.35 17.66 -12.15
C VAL A 25 18.84 18.38 -10.91
N THR A 26 19.28 19.63 -10.72
CA THR A 26 18.94 20.46 -9.54
C THR A 26 18.02 21.64 -9.85
N GLY A 27 17.75 21.88 -11.13
CA GLY A 27 16.86 22.94 -11.58
C GLY A 27 16.45 22.76 -13.03
N GLY A 28 15.50 23.58 -13.47
CA GLY A 28 14.92 23.54 -14.81
C GLY A 28 13.75 22.57 -14.97
N THR A 29 13.16 22.55 -16.16
CA THR A 29 11.89 21.88 -16.44
C THR A 29 12.00 20.90 -17.60
N ILE A 30 11.62 19.64 -17.38
CA ILE A 30 11.48 18.60 -18.39
C ILE A 30 9.98 18.34 -18.55
N GLN A 31 9.36 18.87 -19.61
CA GLN A 31 7.90 18.81 -19.75
C GLN A 31 7.37 18.37 -21.11
N GLY A 32 6.20 17.73 -21.11
CA GLY A 32 5.47 17.45 -22.35
C GLY A 32 6.26 16.61 -23.35
N ASN A 33 7.23 15.82 -22.86
CA ASN A 33 7.98 14.89 -23.68
C ASN A 33 7.29 13.53 -23.68
N THR A 34 7.53 12.75 -24.73
CA THR A 34 6.84 11.47 -24.98
C THR A 34 7.85 10.34 -25.20
N ALA A 35 7.69 9.23 -24.47
CA ALA A 35 8.40 7.99 -24.74
C ALA A 35 7.47 6.95 -25.37
N LYS A 36 7.92 6.24 -26.40
CA LYS A 36 7.15 5.11 -26.96
C LYS A 36 7.18 3.89 -26.03
N VAL A 37 8.20 3.76 -25.20
CA VAL A 37 8.36 2.64 -24.27
C VAL A 37 8.45 3.14 -22.83
N SER A 38 9.53 3.85 -22.46
CA SER A 38 9.72 4.19 -21.05
C SER A 38 10.44 5.51 -20.80
N GLY A 39 10.10 6.14 -19.66
CA GLY A 39 10.74 7.36 -19.20
C GLY A 39 10.37 8.55 -20.09
N GLY A 40 9.08 8.90 -20.11
CA GLY A 40 8.59 10.03 -20.91
C GLY A 40 9.38 11.31 -20.67
N GLY A 41 9.71 11.60 -19.41
CA GLY A 41 10.61 12.69 -19.05
C GLY A 41 12.08 12.26 -19.09
N ILE A 42 12.45 11.30 -18.24
CA ILE A 42 13.83 10.85 -18.07
C ILE A 42 13.88 9.32 -18.10
N ASP A 43 14.85 8.77 -18.81
CA ASP A 43 15.26 7.37 -18.68
C ASP A 43 16.70 7.31 -18.16
N ALA A 44 16.89 6.76 -16.95
CA ALA A 44 18.18 6.53 -16.33
C ALA A 44 18.52 5.05 -16.39
N PHE A 45 19.46 4.71 -17.28
CA PHE A 45 19.77 3.34 -17.63
C PHE A 45 21.27 3.06 -17.54
N THR A 46 21.61 1.90 -16.99
CA THR A 46 22.96 1.34 -17.00
C THR A 46 22.94 -0.02 -17.69
N SER A 47 23.92 -0.28 -18.57
CA SER A 47 24.05 -1.56 -19.28
C SER A 47 24.18 -2.74 -18.31
N SER A 48 23.62 -3.90 -18.69
CA SER A 48 23.79 -5.15 -17.94
C SER A 48 25.22 -5.65 -17.88
N THR A 49 26.09 -5.16 -18.76
CA THR A 49 27.53 -5.49 -18.77
C THR A 49 28.37 -4.50 -17.97
N ALA A 50 27.77 -3.43 -17.44
CA ALA A 50 28.51 -2.43 -16.66
C ALA A 50 28.86 -2.98 -15.28
N THR A 51 30.08 -2.70 -14.82
CA THR A 51 30.56 -3.07 -13.49
C THR A 51 30.23 -2.03 -12.42
N THR A 52 29.65 -0.88 -12.80
CA THR A 52 29.32 0.22 -11.89
C THR A 52 27.92 0.75 -12.18
N ILE A 53 27.10 0.86 -11.14
CA ILE A 53 25.74 1.44 -11.18
C ILE A 53 25.86 2.96 -11.27
N ARG A 54 25.17 3.58 -12.24
CA ARG A 54 25.12 5.04 -12.38
C ARG A 54 24.03 5.66 -11.51
N THR A 55 24.26 6.88 -11.04
CA THR A 55 23.32 7.62 -10.19
C THR A 55 22.74 8.84 -10.93
N LEU A 56 21.42 8.97 -10.89
CA LEU A 56 20.67 10.20 -11.15
C LEU A 56 20.37 10.89 -9.82
N ASN A 57 20.94 12.07 -9.61
CA ASN A 57 20.61 12.94 -8.48
C ASN A 57 19.56 13.97 -8.92
N LEU A 58 18.36 13.91 -8.35
CA LEU A 58 17.27 14.87 -8.56
C LEU A 58 17.10 15.72 -7.29
N GLY A 59 17.12 17.04 -7.45
CA GLY A 59 17.03 17.95 -6.30
C GLY A 59 16.64 19.38 -6.68
N GLY A 60 16.76 20.29 -5.71
CA GLY A 60 16.48 21.71 -5.88
C GLY A 60 15.09 21.96 -6.47
N SER A 61 15.03 22.82 -7.50
CA SER A 61 13.80 23.20 -8.21
C SER A 61 13.54 22.40 -9.48
N ALA A 62 14.24 21.26 -9.67
CA ALA A 62 14.06 20.41 -10.83
C ALA A 62 12.61 19.94 -10.97
N SER A 63 12.07 19.98 -12.19
CA SER A 63 10.67 19.70 -12.46
C SER A 63 10.49 18.76 -13.66
N VAL A 64 10.03 17.53 -13.43
CA VAL A 64 9.68 16.54 -14.47
C VAL A 64 8.16 16.44 -14.55
N ILE A 65 7.55 17.14 -15.51
CA ILE A 65 6.11 17.39 -15.49
C ILE A 65 5.37 17.15 -16.80
N GLY A 66 4.18 16.55 -16.73
CA GLY A 66 3.32 16.43 -17.92
C GLY A 66 3.92 15.59 -19.05
N ASN A 67 4.86 14.70 -18.74
CA ASN A 67 5.47 13.81 -19.73
C ASN A 67 4.65 12.52 -19.85
N THR A 68 4.75 11.85 -20.99
CA THR A 68 3.93 10.68 -21.31
C THR A 68 4.76 9.49 -21.77
N ALA A 69 4.30 8.28 -21.46
CA ALA A 69 4.87 7.05 -22.01
C ALA A 69 3.77 6.06 -22.40
N SER A 70 3.92 5.43 -23.57
CA SER A 70 2.94 4.45 -24.06
C SER A 70 3.01 3.09 -23.36
N ASP A 71 4.02 2.87 -22.51
CA ASP A 71 4.14 1.65 -21.70
C ASP A 71 4.46 1.98 -20.24
N ASN A 72 5.71 2.26 -19.89
CA ASN A 72 6.14 2.43 -18.50
C ASN A 72 6.65 3.84 -18.22
N SER A 73 6.41 4.36 -17.02
CA SER A 73 6.93 5.65 -16.56
C SER A 73 6.76 6.85 -17.49
N GLY A 74 5.68 7.60 -17.29
CA GLY A 74 5.54 8.90 -17.91
C GLY A 74 6.63 9.86 -17.44
N GLY A 75 7.05 9.78 -16.18
CA GLY A 75 8.06 10.64 -15.60
C GLY A 75 9.48 10.09 -15.75
N ILE A 76 9.97 9.39 -14.73
CA ILE A 76 11.35 8.92 -14.62
C ILE A 76 11.39 7.39 -14.62
N ALA A 77 12.15 6.78 -15.52
CA ALA A 77 12.47 5.36 -15.47
C ALA A 77 13.88 5.15 -14.94
N VAL A 78 14.05 4.22 -14.01
CA VAL A 78 15.35 3.85 -13.43
C VAL A 78 15.55 2.36 -13.63
N SER A 79 16.55 1.98 -14.42
CA SER A 79 16.84 0.58 -14.74
C SER A 79 18.33 0.29 -14.61
N ARG A 80 18.66 -0.74 -13.81
CA ARG A 80 20.03 -1.07 -13.38
C ARG A 80 20.83 0.15 -12.86
N SER A 81 20.13 1.15 -12.34
CA SER A 81 20.67 2.47 -11.99
C SER A 81 20.15 2.87 -10.61
N LYS A 82 20.59 4.03 -10.12
CA LYS A 82 20.12 4.59 -8.84
C LYS A 82 19.51 5.96 -9.05
N LEU A 83 18.35 6.20 -8.44
CA LEU A 83 17.83 7.55 -8.24
C LEU A 83 18.08 7.98 -6.78
N VAL A 84 18.58 9.19 -6.59
CA VAL A 84 18.56 9.90 -5.32
C VAL A 84 17.73 11.17 -5.50
N MET A 85 16.54 11.19 -4.91
CA MET A 85 15.64 12.34 -4.94
C MET A 85 15.71 13.08 -3.61
N ALA A 86 16.48 14.16 -3.56
CA ALA A 86 16.60 15.04 -2.39
C ALA A 86 15.62 16.23 -2.42
N GLY A 87 14.97 16.45 -3.57
CA GLY A 87 14.07 17.57 -3.82
C GLY A 87 13.44 17.47 -5.21
N GLY A 88 12.94 18.59 -5.72
CA GLY A 88 12.29 18.65 -7.03
C GLY A 88 10.88 18.06 -7.07
N THR A 89 10.29 18.08 -8.26
CA THR A 89 8.91 17.65 -8.51
C THR A 89 8.84 16.70 -9.70
N VAL A 90 8.14 15.59 -9.53
CA VAL A 90 7.75 14.65 -10.59
C VAL A 90 6.23 14.61 -10.62
N SER A 91 5.59 15.38 -11.50
CA SER A 91 4.14 15.55 -11.42
C SER A 91 3.37 15.54 -12.73
N ASN A 92 2.11 15.11 -12.67
CA ASN A 92 1.21 15.08 -13.82
C ASN A 92 1.75 14.27 -15.01
N ASN A 93 2.64 13.31 -14.77
CA ASN A 93 3.14 12.44 -15.80
C ASN A 93 2.18 11.25 -15.99
N THR A 94 2.06 10.76 -17.22
CA THR A 94 1.11 9.71 -17.58
C THR A 94 1.80 8.53 -18.24
N ALA A 95 1.59 7.33 -17.71
CA ALA A 95 1.94 6.08 -18.38
C ALA A 95 0.67 5.31 -18.75
N VAL A 96 0.72 4.51 -19.81
CA VAL A 96 -0.38 3.59 -20.11
C VAL A 96 -0.38 2.41 -19.14
N ASN A 97 0.75 1.73 -18.94
CA ASN A 97 0.75 0.49 -18.18
C ASN A 97 1.18 0.66 -16.73
N THR A 98 2.34 1.27 -16.44
CA THR A 98 2.83 1.30 -15.05
C THR A 98 3.64 2.53 -14.68
N GLY A 99 3.65 2.86 -13.38
CA GLY A 99 4.61 3.78 -12.81
C GLY A 99 4.49 5.21 -13.30
N GLY A 100 3.30 5.81 -13.31
CA GLY A 100 3.03 7.11 -13.94
C GLY A 100 4.11 8.18 -13.68
N GLY A 101 4.55 8.30 -12.43
CA GLY A 101 5.66 9.18 -12.03
C GLY A 101 7.04 8.54 -12.12
N LEU A 102 7.24 7.42 -11.44
CA LEU A 102 8.55 6.77 -11.29
C LEU A 102 8.43 5.25 -11.46
N VAL A 103 9.34 4.66 -12.23
CA VAL A 103 9.58 3.22 -12.29
C VAL A 103 10.99 2.90 -11.82
N ILE A 104 11.11 1.87 -10.97
CA ILE A 104 12.38 1.29 -10.53
C ILE A 104 12.40 -0.17 -10.98
N GLY A 105 13.39 -0.54 -11.80
CA GLY A 105 13.50 -1.86 -12.42
C GLY A 105 14.92 -2.39 -12.53
N GLY A 106 15.07 -3.63 -12.97
CA GLY A 106 16.38 -4.23 -13.25
C GLY A 106 17.31 -4.35 -12.04
N GLY A 107 16.78 -4.66 -10.85
CA GLY A 107 17.59 -4.77 -9.63
C GLY A 107 18.07 -3.43 -9.05
N SER A 108 17.52 -2.31 -9.53
CA SER A 108 17.87 -0.96 -9.07
C SER A 108 17.53 -0.73 -7.60
N SER A 109 18.27 0.20 -6.99
CA SER A 109 17.99 0.76 -5.67
C SER A 109 17.81 2.26 -5.78
N SER A 110 16.75 2.82 -5.22
CA SER A 110 16.48 4.27 -5.23
C SER A 110 16.15 4.80 -3.85
N VAL A 111 16.40 6.10 -3.65
CA VAL A 111 16.19 6.79 -2.38
C VAL A 111 15.39 8.07 -2.61
N ILE A 112 14.31 8.24 -1.84
CA ILE A 112 13.53 9.48 -1.76
C ILE A 112 13.76 10.08 -0.37
N GLN A 113 14.51 11.17 -0.33
CA GLN A 113 14.83 11.93 0.89
C GLN A 113 13.99 13.21 0.99
N GLY A 114 13.48 13.69 -0.15
CA GLY A 114 12.68 14.91 -0.25
C GLY A 114 11.98 15.01 -1.60
N GLY A 115 11.38 16.17 -1.86
CA GLY A 115 10.66 16.44 -3.11
C GLY A 115 9.26 15.84 -3.16
N VAL A 116 8.61 15.99 -4.31
CA VAL A 116 7.19 15.66 -4.49
C VAL A 116 6.98 14.81 -5.75
N ILE A 117 6.31 13.67 -5.61
CA ILE A 117 5.81 12.84 -6.70
C ILE A 117 4.28 12.92 -6.69
N SER A 118 3.68 13.73 -7.56
CA SER A 118 2.24 14.03 -7.44
C SER A 118 1.41 14.10 -8.72
N GLY A 119 0.12 13.76 -8.63
CA GLY A 119 -0.79 13.89 -9.77
C GLY A 119 -0.45 12.98 -10.95
N ASN A 120 0.46 12.01 -10.77
CA ASN A 120 0.86 11.11 -11.83
C ASN A 120 -0.20 10.02 -12.02
N LYS A 121 -0.33 9.54 -13.26
CA LYS A 121 -1.44 8.69 -13.67
C LYS A 121 -0.98 7.45 -14.43
N VAL A 122 -1.64 6.32 -14.16
CA VAL A 122 -1.67 5.15 -15.05
C VAL A 122 -3.07 5.02 -15.63
N THR A 123 -3.19 4.98 -16.95
CA THR A 123 -4.50 4.94 -17.64
C THR A 123 -4.97 3.54 -18.04
N GLY A 124 -4.06 2.59 -18.18
CA GLY A 124 -4.35 1.21 -18.53
C GLY A 124 -4.94 0.41 -17.37
N SER A 125 -5.54 -0.73 -17.72
CA SER A 125 -6.32 -1.59 -16.84
C SER A 125 -5.57 -2.82 -16.34
N THR A 126 -4.26 -2.93 -16.60
CA THR A 126 -3.46 -4.12 -16.26
C THR A 126 -2.29 -3.81 -15.33
N GLY A 127 -1.87 -2.55 -15.23
CA GLY A 127 -0.77 -2.15 -14.37
C GLY A 127 -1.15 -1.16 -13.27
N GLY A 128 -0.14 -0.55 -12.65
CA GLY A 128 -0.31 0.19 -11.41
C GLY A 128 0.96 0.89 -10.95
N GLY A 129 0.92 1.45 -9.74
CA GLY A 129 1.94 2.37 -9.23
C GLY A 129 1.76 3.75 -9.86
N GLY A 130 0.71 4.47 -9.50
CA GLY A 130 0.41 5.78 -10.09
C GLY A 130 1.56 6.76 -9.87
N GLY A 131 2.04 6.83 -8.63
CA GLY A 131 3.24 7.56 -8.25
C GLY A 131 4.50 6.75 -8.58
N VAL A 132 4.68 5.60 -7.91
CA VAL A 132 5.90 4.80 -7.97
C VAL A 132 5.58 3.32 -8.25
N ARG A 133 6.31 2.71 -9.18
CA ARG A 133 6.29 1.27 -9.45
C ARG A 133 7.67 0.66 -9.21
N LEU A 134 7.73 -0.36 -8.37
CA LEU A 134 8.88 -1.24 -8.20
C LEU A 134 8.64 -2.57 -8.91
N PHE A 135 9.60 -2.99 -9.74
CA PHE A 135 9.66 -4.36 -10.27
C PHE A 135 10.43 -5.27 -9.31
N SER A 136 10.39 -6.58 -9.58
CA SER A 136 11.00 -7.59 -8.71
C SER A 136 12.48 -7.34 -8.46
N ASN A 137 12.94 -7.69 -7.25
CA ASN A 137 14.32 -7.53 -6.78
C ASN A 137 14.84 -6.08 -6.74
N THR A 138 13.96 -5.09 -6.66
CA THR A 138 14.35 -3.68 -6.49
C THR A 138 14.23 -3.21 -5.05
N GLN A 139 14.83 -2.06 -4.76
CA GLN A 139 14.81 -1.47 -3.42
C GLN A 139 14.39 0.00 -3.49
N LEU A 140 13.54 0.42 -2.55
CA LEU A 140 13.18 1.82 -2.35
C LEU A 140 13.32 2.19 -0.87
N ALA A 141 14.17 3.19 -0.59
CA ALA A 141 14.22 3.84 0.70
C ALA A 141 13.51 5.20 0.66
N ILE A 142 12.60 5.44 1.60
CA ILE A 142 11.87 6.70 1.77
C ILE A 142 12.17 7.22 3.17
N SER A 143 12.95 8.30 3.25
CA SER A 143 13.24 9.00 4.50
C SER A 143 12.55 10.36 4.59
N GLY A 144 11.98 10.84 3.48
CA GLY A 144 11.25 12.10 3.40
C GLY A 144 10.49 12.22 2.08
N GLY A 145 10.05 13.44 1.76
CA GLY A 145 9.29 13.73 0.55
C GLY A 145 7.83 13.28 0.60
N GLU A 146 7.10 13.58 -0.48
CA GLU A 146 5.67 13.35 -0.60
C GLU A 146 5.35 12.56 -1.88
N ILE A 147 4.60 11.47 -1.76
CA ILE A 147 4.00 10.73 -2.88
C ILE A 147 2.48 10.93 -2.78
N LYS A 148 1.93 11.89 -3.52
CA LYS A 148 0.55 12.34 -3.30
C LYS A 148 -0.33 12.51 -4.53
N ASP A 149 -1.63 12.32 -4.35
CA ASP A 149 -2.64 12.59 -5.38
C ASP A 149 -2.40 11.83 -6.69
N ASN A 150 -1.68 10.71 -6.65
CA ASN A 150 -1.43 9.88 -7.81
C ASN A 150 -2.61 8.92 -8.03
N THR A 151 -2.95 8.64 -9.29
CA THR A 151 -4.17 7.93 -9.65
C THR A 151 -3.91 6.74 -10.56
N VAL A 152 -4.53 5.61 -10.24
CA VAL A 152 -4.52 4.40 -11.07
C VAL A 152 -5.94 3.85 -11.20
N VAL A 153 -6.17 3.07 -12.25
CA VAL A 153 -7.39 2.26 -12.35
C VAL A 153 -7.29 1.06 -11.41
N VAL A 154 -6.17 0.33 -11.42
CA VAL A 154 -6.09 -0.97 -10.74
C VAL A 154 -5.40 -0.90 -9.38
N ASN A 155 -4.08 -0.99 -9.31
CA ASN A 155 -3.38 -1.26 -8.06
C ASN A 155 -2.36 -0.17 -7.71
N GLY A 156 -2.32 0.22 -6.43
CA GLY A 156 -1.28 1.08 -5.87
C GLY A 156 -1.30 2.48 -6.47
N GLY A 157 -2.26 3.31 -6.04
CA GLY A 157 -2.33 4.71 -6.46
C GLY A 157 -1.02 5.44 -6.18
N GLY A 158 -0.50 5.32 -4.97
CA GLY A 158 0.79 5.88 -4.57
C GLY A 158 1.95 5.00 -5.02
N ILE A 159 2.11 3.84 -4.38
CA ILE A 159 3.22 2.91 -4.60
C ILE A 159 2.68 1.52 -4.94
N LEU A 160 3.29 0.86 -5.92
CA LEU A 160 3.11 -0.56 -6.17
C LEU A 160 4.46 -1.27 -6.21
N SER A 161 4.59 -2.39 -5.50
CA SER A 161 5.76 -3.26 -5.55
C SER A 161 5.41 -4.66 -6.01
N GLY A 162 6.07 -5.09 -7.10
CA GLY A 162 6.02 -6.45 -7.67
C GLY A 162 7.08 -7.41 -7.11
N GLY A 163 7.63 -7.11 -5.94
CA GLY A 163 8.74 -7.83 -5.29
C GLY A 163 9.87 -6.89 -4.88
N GLY A 164 10.76 -7.35 -4.00
CA GLY A 164 11.86 -6.55 -3.47
C GLY A 164 11.54 -5.90 -2.13
N THR A 165 12.21 -4.78 -1.82
CA THR A 165 12.15 -4.16 -0.48
C THR A 165 11.76 -2.68 -0.51
N ILE A 166 10.90 -2.29 0.44
CA ILE A 166 10.57 -0.89 0.72
C ILE A 166 10.92 -0.60 2.18
N THR A 167 11.73 0.41 2.42
CA THR A 167 12.06 0.90 3.76
C THR A 167 11.57 2.34 3.89
N MET A 168 10.58 2.57 4.75
CA MET A 168 10.01 3.89 5.00
C MET A 168 10.32 4.32 6.44
N THR A 169 11.25 5.26 6.59
CA THR A 169 11.62 5.86 7.88
C THR A 169 11.01 7.25 8.07
N GLY A 170 10.46 7.83 7.01
CA GLY A 170 9.82 9.14 6.98
C GLY A 170 9.00 9.35 5.71
N GLY A 171 8.68 10.61 5.40
CA GLY A 171 7.90 10.98 4.23
C GLY A 171 6.39 10.66 4.35
N THR A 172 5.65 11.02 3.30
CA THR A 172 4.20 10.83 3.24
C THR A 172 3.77 10.15 1.94
N VAL A 173 2.83 9.22 2.05
CA VAL A 173 2.09 8.63 0.91
C VAL A 173 0.63 8.99 1.10
N SER A 174 0.14 10.04 0.43
CA SER A 174 -1.16 10.63 0.77
C SER A 174 -2.09 10.99 -0.37
N GLY A 175 -3.40 10.90 -0.16
CA GLY A 175 -4.40 11.34 -1.16
C GLY A 175 -4.39 10.54 -2.46
N ASN A 176 -3.64 9.43 -2.53
CA ASN A 176 -3.54 8.63 -3.73
C ASN A 176 -4.78 7.75 -3.92
N LYS A 177 -5.10 7.45 -5.19
CA LYS A 177 -6.38 6.83 -5.55
C LYS A 177 -6.24 5.62 -6.47
N ALA A 178 -6.91 4.54 -6.12
CA ALA A 178 -7.22 3.42 -7.02
C ALA A 178 -8.72 3.43 -7.34
N THR A 179 -9.09 3.67 -8.60
CA THR A 179 -10.47 4.03 -8.99
C THR A 179 -11.30 2.88 -9.54
N GLY A 180 -10.68 1.76 -9.93
CA GLY A 180 -11.35 0.66 -10.62
C GLY A 180 -12.42 -0.02 -9.78
N THR A 181 -13.66 0.06 -10.22
CA THR A 181 -14.81 -0.65 -9.64
C THR A 181 -15.22 -1.88 -10.45
N ASP A 182 -14.66 -2.01 -11.67
CA ASP A 182 -15.04 -3.01 -12.66
C ASP A 182 -14.19 -4.28 -12.49
N SER A 183 -14.84 -5.40 -12.17
CA SER A 183 -14.19 -6.70 -12.00
C SER A 183 -13.50 -7.21 -13.28
N SER A 184 -13.89 -6.73 -14.46
CA SER A 184 -13.30 -7.08 -15.76
C SER A 184 -12.11 -6.19 -16.15
N LYS A 185 -12.00 -5.00 -15.57
CA LYS A 185 -10.95 -4.00 -15.90
C LYS A 185 -9.94 -3.78 -14.77
N GLY A 186 -9.92 -4.71 -13.82
CA GLY A 186 -9.02 -4.69 -12.68
C GLY A 186 -9.67 -4.08 -11.44
N GLN A 187 -9.49 -4.78 -10.31
CA GLN A 187 -10.02 -4.34 -9.03
C GLN A 187 -9.18 -3.18 -8.49
N GLY A 188 -9.81 -2.05 -8.15
CA GLY A 188 -9.18 -0.89 -7.54
C GLY A 188 -8.70 -1.17 -6.13
N ARG A 189 -7.47 -1.69 -5.99
CA ARG A 189 -6.86 -2.04 -4.69
C ARG A 189 -5.73 -1.08 -4.36
N SER A 190 -5.59 -0.74 -3.09
CA SER A 190 -4.49 0.09 -2.57
C SER A 190 -4.49 1.51 -3.15
N GLY A 191 -5.22 2.41 -2.50
CA GLY A 191 -5.05 3.84 -2.77
C GLY A 191 -3.59 4.24 -2.52
N GLY A 192 -3.05 3.86 -1.36
CA GLY A 192 -1.68 4.17 -0.95
C GLY A 192 -0.64 3.21 -1.53
N VAL A 193 -0.44 2.05 -0.87
CA VAL A 193 0.67 1.12 -1.13
C VAL A 193 0.16 -0.29 -1.42
N HIS A 194 0.56 -0.86 -2.55
CA HIS A 194 0.29 -2.27 -2.89
C HIS A 194 1.57 -3.09 -2.85
N LEU A 195 1.59 -4.15 -2.04
CA LEU A 195 2.68 -5.11 -1.96
C LEU A 195 2.22 -6.44 -2.55
N TYR A 196 2.72 -6.80 -3.74
CA TYR A 196 2.54 -8.17 -4.25
C TYR A 196 3.40 -9.17 -3.48
N ALA A 197 3.10 -10.45 -3.65
CA ALA A 197 3.86 -11.56 -3.10
C ALA A 197 5.38 -11.37 -3.29
N ASN A 198 6.17 -11.91 -2.36
CA ASN A 198 7.62 -11.77 -2.30
C ASN A 198 8.13 -10.31 -2.13
N THR A 199 7.26 -9.38 -1.76
CA THR A 199 7.66 -8.03 -1.32
C THR A 199 7.83 -8.00 0.20
N THR A 200 8.84 -7.26 0.67
CA THR A 200 8.97 -6.87 2.08
C THR A 200 8.88 -5.36 2.23
N MET A 201 8.05 -4.89 3.14
CA MET A 201 8.01 -3.48 3.52
C MET A 201 8.23 -3.32 5.02
N THR A 202 9.07 -2.36 5.41
CA THR A 202 9.21 -1.90 6.79
C THR A 202 8.89 -0.41 6.86
N ALA A 203 7.93 -0.04 7.69
CA ALA A 203 7.53 1.35 7.93
C ALA A 203 7.75 1.73 9.40
N SER A 204 8.93 2.28 9.69
CA SER A 204 9.34 2.72 11.02
C SER A 204 9.06 4.21 11.29
N GLY A 205 8.67 4.97 10.26
CA GLY A 205 8.25 6.37 10.39
C GLY A 205 7.51 6.88 9.16
N GLY A 206 7.06 8.14 9.21
CA GLY A 206 6.24 8.76 8.17
C GLY A 206 4.75 8.39 8.25
N SER A 207 3.99 8.72 7.21
CA SER A 207 2.55 8.45 7.16
C SER A 207 2.04 7.95 5.80
N ILE A 208 1.07 7.04 5.85
CA ILE A 208 0.27 6.58 4.72
C ILE A 208 -1.16 7.03 4.98
N SER A 209 -1.58 8.15 4.37
CA SER A 209 -2.74 8.90 4.84
C SER A 209 -3.72 9.38 3.78
N GLY A 210 -5.02 9.39 4.08
CA GLY A 210 -6.02 9.97 3.17
C GLY A 210 -6.12 9.27 1.82
N ASN A 211 -5.58 8.05 1.66
CA ASN A 211 -5.61 7.34 0.40
C ASN A 211 -6.96 6.64 0.21
N THR A 212 -7.42 6.55 -1.04
CA THR A 212 -8.74 6.00 -1.37
C THR A 212 -8.63 4.84 -2.36
N ALA A 213 -9.20 3.70 -2.01
CA ALA A 213 -9.41 2.58 -2.93
C ALA A 213 -10.90 2.35 -3.18
N ALA A 214 -11.24 1.89 -4.38
CA ALA A 214 -12.60 1.47 -4.66
C ALA A 214 -12.99 0.23 -3.85
N LEU A 215 -12.12 -0.79 -3.83
CA LEU A 215 -12.48 -2.12 -3.34
C LEU A 215 -11.69 -2.59 -2.12
N GLN A 216 -10.38 -2.42 -2.07
CA GLN A 216 -9.58 -3.04 -0.99
C GLN A 216 -8.37 -2.20 -0.64
N GLY A 217 -8.03 -2.13 0.66
CA GLY A 217 -6.81 -1.47 1.12
C GLY A 217 -6.83 0.01 0.81
N GLY A 218 -7.49 0.85 1.59
CA GLY A 218 -7.39 2.31 1.37
C GLY A 218 -5.92 2.74 1.47
N GLY A 219 -5.29 2.37 2.58
CA GLY A 219 -3.87 2.63 2.86
C GLY A 219 -2.96 1.60 2.21
N VAL A 220 -2.94 0.37 2.72
CA VAL A 220 -1.98 -0.69 2.34
C VAL A 220 -2.70 -1.99 1.96
N THR A 221 -2.22 -2.67 0.92
CA THR A 221 -2.53 -4.08 0.66
C THR A 221 -1.28 -4.93 0.71
N VAL A 222 -1.38 -6.07 1.39
CA VAL A 222 -0.28 -7.04 1.55
C VAL A 222 -0.71 -8.36 0.92
N GLY A 223 -0.10 -8.73 -0.20
CA GLY A 223 -0.44 -9.91 -1.00
C GLY A 223 -0.08 -11.24 -0.32
N GLY A 224 -0.92 -12.25 -0.53
CA GLY A 224 -0.67 -13.63 -0.07
C GLY A 224 0.31 -14.38 -0.96
N SER A 225 0.67 -15.59 -0.54
CA SER A 225 1.45 -16.53 -1.36
C SER A 225 0.62 -17.08 -2.52
N TYR A 226 1.29 -17.50 -3.59
CA TYR A 226 0.65 -18.21 -4.70
C TYR A 226 1.64 -19.20 -5.34
N VAL A 227 1.13 -20.10 -6.18
CA VAL A 227 1.97 -20.98 -7.01
C VAL A 227 1.97 -20.43 -8.42
N ASP A 228 3.15 -20.18 -8.98
CA ASP A 228 3.29 -19.64 -10.34
C ASP A 228 3.05 -20.70 -11.43
N ASP A 229 3.08 -20.27 -12.70
CA ASP A 229 2.85 -21.15 -13.86
C ASP A 229 3.91 -22.26 -14.01
N LYS A 230 4.99 -22.22 -13.23
CA LYS A 230 6.05 -23.24 -13.19
C LYS A 230 5.90 -24.18 -12.01
N GLY A 231 4.84 -24.04 -11.22
CA GLY A 231 4.62 -24.84 -10.01
C GLY A 231 5.47 -24.40 -8.81
N VAL A 232 6.07 -23.20 -8.86
CA VAL A 232 6.91 -22.69 -7.76
C VAL A 232 6.06 -21.84 -6.82
N THR A 233 6.13 -22.15 -5.53
CA THR A 233 5.49 -21.35 -4.48
C THR A 233 6.22 -20.02 -4.33
N VAL A 234 5.54 -18.92 -4.67
CA VAL A 234 5.96 -17.56 -4.39
C VAL A 234 5.52 -17.18 -2.97
N PRO A 235 6.45 -16.82 -2.07
CA PRO A 235 6.12 -16.47 -0.69
C PRO A 235 5.18 -15.28 -0.58
N ALA A 236 4.38 -15.24 0.47
CA ALA A 236 3.53 -14.10 0.79
C ALA A 236 4.36 -12.81 1.00
N ALA A 237 3.74 -11.67 0.74
CA ALA A 237 4.31 -10.38 1.09
C ALA A 237 4.38 -10.22 2.62
N LYS A 238 5.38 -9.45 3.07
CA LYS A 238 5.61 -9.16 4.49
C LYS A 238 5.55 -7.65 4.73
N PHE A 239 4.79 -7.24 5.73
CA PHE A 239 4.72 -5.84 6.16
C PHE A 239 5.02 -5.71 7.65
N THR A 240 6.03 -4.90 7.98
CA THR A 240 6.34 -4.53 9.37
C THR A 240 5.98 -3.08 9.60
N LEU A 241 5.05 -2.82 10.51
CA LEU A 241 4.71 -1.49 11.01
C LEU A 241 5.40 -1.27 12.36
N SER A 242 6.37 -0.36 12.41
CA SER A 242 7.25 -0.16 13.57
C SER A 242 7.50 1.32 13.88
N GLY A 243 6.50 2.17 13.61
CA GLY A 243 6.51 3.57 14.03
C GLY A 243 5.76 4.52 13.09
N ALA A 244 5.46 4.10 11.87
CA ALA A 244 4.67 4.90 10.93
C ALA A 244 3.18 4.99 11.31
N LYS A 245 2.48 5.93 10.68
CA LYS A 245 1.02 6.11 10.80
C LYS A 245 0.31 5.64 9.53
N ILE A 246 -0.78 4.87 9.68
CA ILE A 246 -1.72 4.55 8.60
C ILE A 246 -3.05 5.20 8.96
N GLU A 247 -3.36 6.35 8.36
CA GLU A 247 -4.44 7.20 8.87
C GLU A 247 -5.41 7.74 7.84
N ASN A 248 -6.70 7.82 8.20
CA ASN A 248 -7.74 8.44 7.38
C ASN A 248 -7.86 7.87 5.96
N ASN A 249 -7.45 6.61 5.77
CA ASN A 249 -7.59 5.95 4.48
C ASN A 249 -9.01 5.39 4.32
N LYS A 250 -9.48 5.34 3.08
CA LYS A 250 -10.87 5.03 2.77
C LYS A 250 -10.99 3.93 1.71
N VAL A 251 -11.93 3.03 1.93
CA VAL A 251 -12.46 2.12 0.89
C VAL A 251 -13.92 2.45 0.62
N MET A 252 -14.35 2.46 -0.64
CA MET A 252 -15.71 2.85 -1.02
C MET A 252 -16.75 1.75 -0.84
N THR A 253 -16.44 0.50 -1.25
CA THR A 253 -17.41 -0.62 -1.26
C THR A 253 -16.73 -1.96 -0.99
N GLY A 254 -15.89 -2.06 0.05
CA GLY A 254 -15.09 -3.28 0.22
C GLY A 254 -14.49 -3.48 1.60
N SER A 255 -13.17 -3.64 1.77
CA SER A 255 -12.59 -3.95 3.09
C SER A 255 -11.15 -3.48 3.26
N GLY A 256 -10.69 -3.39 4.52
CA GLY A 256 -9.32 -2.97 4.82
C GLY A 256 -9.13 -1.47 4.57
N GLY A 257 -9.78 -0.62 5.35
CA GLY A 257 -9.64 0.84 5.20
C GLY A 257 -8.18 1.27 5.33
N GLY A 258 -7.54 0.89 6.44
CA GLY A 258 -6.12 1.06 6.67
C GLY A 258 -5.32 0.00 5.94
N VAL A 259 -5.50 -1.26 6.34
CA VAL A 259 -4.74 -2.40 5.80
C VAL A 259 -5.67 -3.53 5.35
N TYR A 260 -5.45 -4.02 4.13
CA TYR A 260 -6.02 -5.27 3.62
C TYR A 260 -4.92 -6.33 3.52
N LEU A 261 -5.02 -7.38 4.32
CA LEU A 261 -3.95 -8.35 4.56
C LEU A 261 -4.34 -9.73 4.04
N SER A 262 -3.64 -10.19 3.00
CA SER A 262 -3.63 -11.58 2.53
C SER A 262 -2.28 -12.28 2.77
N GLY A 263 -1.24 -11.52 3.10
CA GLY A 263 0.09 -12.03 3.46
C GLY A 263 0.36 -11.97 4.95
N LEU A 264 1.55 -11.52 5.32
CA LEU A 264 2.03 -11.48 6.70
C LEU A 264 2.22 -10.04 7.17
N MET A 265 1.72 -9.73 8.36
CA MET A 265 1.92 -8.43 9.00
C MET A 265 2.39 -8.57 10.44
N THR A 266 3.41 -7.77 10.80
CA THR A 266 3.84 -7.57 12.18
C THR A 266 3.71 -6.09 12.53
N MET A 267 3.05 -5.78 13.64
CA MET A 267 2.95 -4.43 14.18
C MET A 267 3.62 -4.38 15.56
N THR A 268 4.76 -3.69 15.65
CA THR A 268 5.52 -3.55 16.90
C THR A 268 5.29 -2.19 17.56
N SER A 269 4.99 -1.16 16.76
CA SER A 269 4.62 0.18 17.20
C SER A 269 3.93 0.94 16.06
N GLY A 270 3.71 2.24 16.20
CA GLY A 270 2.96 3.05 15.23
C GLY A 270 1.45 2.99 15.45
N SER A 271 0.69 3.51 14.49
CA SER A 271 -0.77 3.63 14.61
C SER A 271 -1.53 3.36 13.32
N ILE A 272 -2.68 2.70 13.44
CA ILE A 272 -3.66 2.54 12.37
C ILE A 272 -4.94 3.25 12.82
N THR A 273 -5.20 4.47 12.32
CA THR A 273 -6.24 5.33 12.90
C THR A 273 -7.15 6.07 11.93
N GLY A 274 -8.42 6.28 12.29
CA GLY A 274 -9.33 7.09 11.47
C GLY A 274 -9.66 6.47 10.10
N ASN A 275 -9.29 5.22 9.86
CA ASN A 275 -9.53 4.58 8.58
C ASN A 275 -10.99 4.15 8.47
N THR A 276 -11.54 4.24 7.27
CA THR A 276 -12.96 4.02 7.02
C THR A 276 -13.18 3.05 5.88
N VAL A 277 -14.23 2.26 6.00
CA VAL A 277 -14.75 1.45 4.90
C VAL A 277 -16.23 1.79 4.78
N GLY A 278 -16.61 2.37 3.63
CA GLY A 278 -18.00 2.57 3.27
C GLY A 278 -18.58 1.35 2.51
N GLY A 279 -19.90 1.35 2.37
CA GLY A 279 -20.61 0.60 1.33
C GLY A 279 -21.69 -0.34 1.87
N MET A 280 -22.93 -0.01 1.50
CA MET A 280 -24.15 -0.79 1.70
C MET A 280 -24.17 -2.04 0.78
N GLY A 281 -24.31 -3.24 1.36
CA GLY A 281 -24.70 -4.47 0.64
C GLY A 281 -23.78 -5.70 0.76
N SER A 282 -24.41 -6.87 0.93
CA SER A 282 -23.90 -8.26 0.82
C SER A 282 -22.49 -8.59 1.40
N GLY A 283 -22.21 -8.22 2.64
CA GLY A 283 -21.05 -8.75 3.39
C GLY A 283 -19.69 -8.07 3.15
N GLN A 284 -19.67 -6.96 2.42
CA GLN A 284 -18.55 -6.01 2.36
C GLN A 284 -18.55 -5.12 3.62
N GLY A 285 -17.62 -4.19 3.79
CA GLY A 285 -17.62 -3.26 4.93
C GLY A 285 -16.91 -3.75 6.21
N ARG A 286 -15.85 -4.56 6.09
CA ARG A 286 -15.19 -5.19 7.25
C ARG A 286 -13.73 -4.77 7.42
N GLY A 287 -13.26 -4.71 8.67
CA GLY A 287 -11.86 -4.47 9.01
C GLY A 287 -11.43 -3.06 8.60
N ALA A 288 -12.01 -2.03 9.20
CA ALA A 288 -11.69 -0.67 8.78
C ALA A 288 -10.27 -0.26 9.13
N GLY A 289 -9.75 -0.64 10.30
CA GLY A 289 -8.32 -0.59 10.58
C GLY A 289 -7.58 -1.66 9.76
N VAL A 290 -7.82 -2.93 10.09
CA VAL A 290 -7.17 -4.08 9.45
C VAL A 290 -8.19 -5.17 9.08
N ARG A 291 -8.17 -5.60 7.82
CA ARG A 291 -8.84 -6.81 7.35
C ARG A 291 -7.82 -7.92 7.17
N VAL A 292 -7.87 -8.95 8.00
CA VAL A 292 -7.05 -10.17 7.90
C VAL A 292 -7.85 -11.22 7.13
N ASN A 293 -7.43 -11.58 5.92
CA ASN A 293 -8.10 -12.62 5.13
C ASN A 293 -7.73 -14.03 5.59
N SER A 294 -8.45 -15.01 5.06
CA SER A 294 -8.08 -16.43 5.12
C SER A 294 -6.61 -16.62 4.74
N VAL A 295 -5.93 -17.58 5.36
CA VAL A 295 -4.48 -17.86 5.31
C VAL A 295 -3.54 -16.74 5.79
N ALA A 296 -4.03 -15.52 5.97
CA ALA A 296 -3.20 -14.39 6.37
C ALA A 296 -2.94 -14.38 7.87
N GLU A 297 -1.80 -13.83 8.27
CA GLU A 297 -1.41 -13.73 9.68
C GLU A 297 -1.03 -12.30 10.05
N PHE A 298 -1.65 -11.83 11.12
CA PHE A 298 -1.34 -10.56 11.76
C PHE A 298 -0.86 -10.81 13.19
N THR A 299 0.33 -10.33 13.54
CA THR A 299 0.81 -10.27 14.92
C THR A 299 1.00 -8.81 15.34
N ALA A 300 0.36 -8.39 16.43
CA ALA A 300 0.52 -7.06 16.99
C ALA A 300 1.14 -7.13 18.40
N THR A 301 2.43 -6.82 18.51
CA THR A 301 3.15 -6.78 19.79
C THR A 301 3.17 -5.40 20.43
N GLY A 302 2.71 -4.37 19.73
CA GLY A 302 2.59 -3.01 20.25
C GLY A 302 1.87 -2.07 19.27
N GLY A 303 1.86 -0.78 19.60
CA GLY A 303 1.17 0.25 18.83
C GLY A 303 -0.34 0.30 19.06
N THR A 304 -1.04 1.13 18.27
CA THR A 304 -2.47 1.42 18.47
C THR A 304 -3.29 1.25 17.18
N ILE A 305 -4.46 0.61 17.28
CA ILE A 305 -5.48 0.56 16.23
C ILE A 305 -6.71 1.28 16.76
N SER A 306 -6.96 2.51 16.31
CA SER A 306 -7.99 3.35 16.94
C SER A 306 -8.85 4.20 16.03
N ASN A 307 -10.08 4.50 16.46
CA ASN A 307 -10.98 5.40 15.74
C ASN A 307 -11.27 4.97 14.29
N ASN A 308 -11.13 3.69 13.99
CA ASN A 308 -11.46 3.17 12.66
C ASN A 308 -12.94 2.81 12.61
N THR A 309 -13.59 3.09 11.48
CA THR A 309 -15.04 2.91 11.32
C THR A 309 -15.37 1.99 10.15
N ALA A 310 -15.94 0.84 10.48
CA ALA A 310 -16.46 -0.13 9.52
C ALA A 310 -17.99 -0.07 9.49
N GLU A 311 -18.60 -0.31 8.34
CA GLU A 311 -20.07 -0.36 8.25
C GLU A 311 -20.64 -1.66 8.85
N VAL A 312 -19.92 -2.78 8.69
CA VAL A 312 -20.41 -4.12 9.00
C VAL A 312 -19.70 -4.69 10.22
N HIS A 313 -18.45 -5.15 10.10
CA HIS A 313 -17.76 -5.80 11.23
C HIS A 313 -16.29 -5.42 11.38
N GLY A 314 -15.80 -5.43 12.62
CA GLY A 314 -14.39 -5.20 12.91
C GLY A 314 -13.98 -3.76 12.58
N GLY A 315 -14.37 -2.82 13.43
CA GLY A 315 -13.98 -1.42 13.26
C GLY A 315 -12.46 -1.33 13.30
N GLY A 316 -11.85 -1.89 14.34
CA GLY A 316 -10.41 -2.04 14.45
C GLY A 316 -9.88 -3.15 13.56
N VAL A 317 -10.22 -4.40 13.86
CA VAL A 317 -9.72 -5.59 13.14
C VAL A 317 -10.86 -6.53 12.76
N PHE A 318 -10.81 -7.11 11.56
CA PHE A 318 -11.67 -8.24 11.20
C PHE A 318 -10.81 -9.41 10.69
N THR A 319 -11.00 -10.61 11.25
CA THR A 319 -10.40 -11.85 10.72
C THR A 319 -11.41 -12.64 9.89
N GLY A 320 -11.00 -13.04 8.68
CA GLY A 320 -11.81 -13.85 7.77
C GLY A 320 -11.87 -15.31 8.20
N GLY A 321 -13.04 -15.94 8.00
CA GLY A 321 -13.18 -17.37 8.24
C GLY A 321 -12.47 -18.24 7.20
N GLY A 322 -12.32 -19.51 7.54
CA GLY A 322 -11.86 -20.53 6.60
C GLY A 322 -12.92 -20.83 5.55
N TYR A 323 -12.51 -21.36 4.41
CA TYR A 323 -13.41 -21.78 3.36
C TYR A 323 -12.82 -22.97 2.59
N THR A 324 -13.66 -23.67 1.83
CA THR A 324 -13.22 -24.74 0.93
C THR A 324 -13.55 -24.33 -0.49
N GLU A 325 -12.57 -24.42 -1.39
CA GLU A 325 -12.73 -24.13 -2.82
C GLU A 325 -12.10 -25.27 -3.62
N ASN A 326 -12.87 -25.85 -4.55
CA ASN A 326 -12.44 -27.00 -5.37
C ASN A 326 -11.87 -28.17 -4.55
N GLY A 327 -12.45 -28.44 -3.37
CA GLY A 327 -12.00 -29.50 -2.45
C GLY A 327 -10.75 -29.16 -1.63
N VAL A 328 -10.14 -27.99 -1.83
CA VAL A 328 -9.01 -27.49 -1.03
C VAL A 328 -9.54 -26.64 0.11
N SER A 329 -9.18 -27.00 1.35
CA SER A 329 -9.54 -26.23 2.54
C SER A 329 -8.49 -25.16 2.84
N TYR A 330 -8.97 -23.92 3.01
CA TYR A 330 -8.17 -22.75 3.36
C TYR A 330 -8.48 -22.35 4.81
N PRO A 331 -7.49 -22.30 5.71
CA PRO A 331 -7.72 -21.86 7.08
C PRO A 331 -8.14 -20.39 7.13
N GLY A 332 -8.87 -20.03 8.20
CA GLY A 332 -9.22 -18.65 8.49
C GLY A 332 -7.98 -17.78 8.76
N GLY A 333 -8.17 -16.47 8.68
CA GLY A 333 -7.15 -15.50 9.03
C GLY A 333 -6.84 -15.53 10.52
N LYS A 334 -5.56 -15.37 10.87
CA LYS A 334 -5.08 -15.42 12.24
C LYS A 334 -4.66 -14.03 12.72
N PHE A 335 -5.19 -13.61 13.86
CA PHE A 335 -4.73 -12.43 14.57
C PHE A 335 -4.22 -12.81 15.96
N VAL A 336 -2.95 -12.52 16.23
CA VAL A 336 -2.32 -12.64 17.54
C VAL A 336 -2.10 -11.24 18.11
N MET A 337 -2.79 -10.93 19.20
CA MET A 337 -2.64 -9.68 19.93
C MET A 337 -1.78 -9.92 21.17
N ASN A 338 -0.59 -9.34 21.19
CA ASN A 338 0.42 -9.53 22.22
C ASN A 338 1.07 -8.19 22.65
N GLY A 339 0.25 -7.18 22.94
CA GLY A 339 0.71 -5.92 23.52
C GLY A 339 0.14 -4.64 22.90
N ALA A 340 -0.58 -4.74 21.78
CA ALA A 340 -1.20 -3.59 21.14
C ALA A 340 -2.41 -3.05 21.94
N THR A 341 -2.85 -1.84 21.59
CA THR A 341 -4.12 -1.24 22.06
C THR A 341 -5.11 -1.09 20.91
N ILE A 342 -6.34 -1.55 21.09
CA ILE A 342 -7.45 -1.39 20.15
C ILE A 342 -8.52 -0.53 20.81
N SER A 343 -8.72 0.70 20.34
CA SER A 343 -9.62 1.64 21.04
C SER A 343 -10.42 2.60 20.18
N GLY A 344 -11.61 2.99 20.65
CA GLY A 344 -12.44 3.98 19.94
C GLY A 344 -12.94 3.53 18.57
N ASN A 345 -12.80 2.25 18.21
CA ASN A 345 -13.21 1.76 16.90
C ASN A 345 -14.72 1.48 16.87
N LYS A 346 -15.31 1.63 15.69
CA LYS A 346 -16.76 1.54 15.49
C LYS A 346 -17.12 0.58 14.35
N ALA A 347 -18.11 -0.28 14.58
CA ALA A 347 -18.66 -1.14 13.53
C ALA A 347 -20.17 -1.42 13.72
N GLY A 348 -20.80 -2.09 12.77
CA GLY A 348 -22.13 -2.69 12.98
C GLY A 348 -22.10 -3.70 14.13
N GLY A 349 -21.16 -4.65 14.09
CA GLY A 349 -20.83 -5.58 15.18
C GLY A 349 -19.32 -5.82 15.27
N GLY A 350 -18.80 -6.25 16.42
CA GLY A 350 -17.35 -6.37 16.60
C GLY A 350 -16.66 -5.00 16.48
N GLY A 351 -17.05 -4.04 17.32
CA GLY A 351 -16.56 -2.66 17.26
C GLY A 351 -15.04 -2.58 17.25
N GLY A 352 -14.40 -3.24 18.21
CA GLY A 352 -12.96 -3.46 18.25
C GLY A 352 -12.55 -4.54 17.25
N ILE A 353 -13.00 -5.77 17.49
CA ILE A 353 -12.66 -6.95 16.69
C ILE A 353 -13.90 -7.74 16.28
N GLY A 354 -14.02 -8.05 14.99
CA GLY A 354 -14.88 -9.14 14.51
C GLY A 354 -14.04 -10.36 14.14
N ASN A 355 -14.19 -11.47 14.86
CA ASN A 355 -13.37 -12.66 14.68
C ASN A 355 -14.12 -13.76 13.93
N GLY A 356 -13.88 -13.89 12.63
CA GLY A 356 -14.39 -14.99 11.81
C GLY A 356 -13.39 -16.15 11.63
N GLY A 357 -12.10 -15.90 11.90
CA GLY A 357 -11.03 -16.89 11.82
C GLY A 357 -10.50 -17.26 13.20
N THR A 358 -9.23 -16.96 13.46
CA THR A 358 -8.57 -17.21 14.74
C THR A 358 -8.14 -15.90 15.40
N LEU A 359 -8.52 -15.70 16.66
CA LEU A 359 -8.06 -14.62 17.51
C LEU A 359 -7.38 -15.20 18.75
N GLU A 360 -6.14 -14.81 18.98
CA GLU A 360 -5.39 -15.09 20.20
C GLU A 360 -5.07 -13.78 20.93
N LEU A 361 -5.75 -13.50 22.04
CA LEU A 361 -5.47 -12.37 22.92
C LEU A 361 -4.54 -12.80 24.05
N ARG A 362 -3.25 -12.48 23.91
CA ARG A 362 -2.19 -12.86 24.86
C ARG A 362 -1.83 -11.71 25.81
N SER A 363 -1.84 -10.47 25.32
CA SER A 363 -1.63 -9.26 26.11
C SER A 363 -2.10 -8.01 25.35
N GLY A 364 -2.16 -6.86 26.02
CA GLY A 364 -2.67 -5.59 25.46
C GLY A 364 -4.07 -5.24 25.95
N SER A 365 -4.73 -4.28 25.28
CA SER A 365 -6.06 -3.80 25.69
C SER A 365 -7.00 -3.56 24.51
N ILE A 366 -8.27 -3.93 24.69
CA ILE A 366 -9.38 -3.63 23.78
C ILE A 366 -10.40 -2.80 24.55
N THR A 367 -10.46 -1.49 24.29
CA THR A 367 -11.24 -0.58 25.14
C THR A 367 -11.94 0.57 24.41
N GLY A 368 -13.11 1.00 24.88
CA GLY A 368 -13.83 2.13 24.31
C GLY A 368 -14.32 1.91 22.88
N ASN A 369 -14.44 0.66 22.43
CA ASN A 369 -14.94 0.34 21.10
C ASN A 369 -16.47 0.15 21.09
N ALA A 370 -17.10 0.41 19.96
CA ALA A 370 -18.56 0.44 19.82
C ALA A 370 -19.08 -0.42 18.66
N ALA A 371 -20.00 -1.34 18.96
CA ALA A 371 -20.90 -1.93 17.97
C ALA A 371 -22.20 -1.08 17.92
N THR A 372 -22.69 -0.79 16.73
CA THR A 372 -23.74 0.24 16.52
C THR A 372 -25.03 -0.27 15.91
N LYS A 373 -25.02 -1.51 15.41
CA LYS A 373 -26.21 -2.17 14.85
C LYS A 373 -26.46 -3.52 15.51
N GLU A 374 -25.41 -4.16 16.02
CA GLU A 374 -25.41 -5.53 16.50
C GLU A 374 -24.61 -5.62 17.83
N LYS A 375 -23.98 -6.78 18.09
CA LYS A 375 -23.33 -7.12 19.36
C LYS A 375 -21.80 -7.06 19.30
N GLY A 376 -21.17 -7.19 20.47
CA GLY A 376 -19.72 -7.31 20.60
C GLY A 376 -19.03 -5.97 20.36
N GLY A 377 -19.15 -5.05 21.32
CA GLY A 377 -18.45 -3.77 21.27
C GLY A 377 -16.93 -3.95 21.23
N GLY A 378 -16.40 -4.79 22.13
CA GLY A 378 -14.99 -5.15 22.16
C GLY A 378 -14.67 -6.22 21.12
N VAL A 379 -15.16 -7.45 21.34
CA VAL A 379 -14.96 -8.61 20.47
C VAL A 379 -16.31 -9.26 20.13
N ARG A 380 -16.53 -9.55 18.85
CA ARG A 380 -17.54 -10.52 18.42
C ARG A 380 -16.87 -11.72 17.78
N ASN A 381 -17.04 -12.89 18.37
CA ASN A 381 -16.58 -14.17 17.84
C ASN A 381 -17.72 -14.83 17.05
N PHE A 382 -17.53 -15.03 15.75
CA PHE A 382 -18.55 -15.64 14.89
C PHE A 382 -18.57 -17.16 15.06
N ILE A 383 -19.68 -17.79 14.65
CA ILE A 383 -19.83 -19.25 14.67
C ILE A 383 -18.69 -19.93 13.91
N GLY A 384 -18.10 -20.97 14.51
CA GLY A 384 -16.95 -21.70 13.94
C GLY A 384 -15.59 -20.99 14.06
N ALA A 385 -15.54 -19.75 14.54
CA ALA A 385 -14.29 -19.04 14.77
C ALA A 385 -13.65 -19.44 16.11
N VAL A 386 -12.31 -19.42 16.14
CA VAL A 386 -11.52 -19.76 17.32
C VAL A 386 -11.14 -18.48 18.06
N PHE A 387 -11.53 -18.39 19.33
CA PHE A 387 -11.11 -17.31 20.22
C PHE A 387 -10.42 -17.91 21.45
N SER A 388 -9.20 -17.43 21.74
CA SER A 388 -8.45 -17.75 22.94
C SER A 388 -7.96 -16.46 23.61
N GLN A 389 -8.16 -16.35 24.91
CA GLN A 389 -7.67 -15.25 25.73
C GLN A 389 -6.84 -15.81 26.88
N THR A 390 -5.51 -15.67 26.79
CA THR A 390 -4.57 -16.07 27.84
C THR A 390 -4.03 -14.88 28.64
N GLY A 391 -4.33 -13.65 28.20
CA GLY A 391 -4.04 -12.42 28.93
C GLY A 391 -4.73 -11.22 28.30
N GLY A 392 -4.22 -10.02 28.57
CA GLY A 392 -4.82 -8.77 28.08
C GLY A 392 -6.19 -8.45 28.71
N SER A 393 -6.78 -7.32 28.29
CA SER A 393 -8.06 -6.82 28.83
C SER A 393 -9.04 -6.43 27.73
N VAL A 394 -10.33 -6.67 27.97
CA VAL A 394 -11.45 -6.23 27.12
C VAL A 394 -12.47 -5.52 28.00
N THR A 395 -12.43 -4.19 28.04
CA THR A 395 -13.19 -3.38 29.01
C THR A 395 -13.68 -2.06 28.43
N GLY A 396 -14.78 -1.52 28.96
CA GLY A 396 -15.29 -0.21 28.56
C GLY A 396 -15.80 -0.15 27.11
N ASN A 397 -16.09 -1.30 26.49
CA ASN A 397 -16.69 -1.37 25.16
C ASN A 397 -18.22 -1.42 25.24
N THR A 398 -18.90 -0.98 24.18
CA THR A 398 -20.37 -0.88 24.11
C THR A 398 -20.91 -1.61 22.87
N PRO A 399 -22.01 -2.40 22.98
CA PRO A 399 -22.76 -2.71 24.19
C PRO A 399 -22.05 -3.75 25.07
N ASP A 400 -21.28 -4.64 24.46
CA ASP A 400 -20.68 -5.79 25.15
C ASP A 400 -19.16 -5.78 25.07
N GLN A 401 -18.51 -6.41 26.06
CA GLN A 401 -17.07 -6.64 26.00
C GLN A 401 -16.73 -7.75 25.00
N ILE A 402 -17.33 -8.92 25.16
CA ILE A 402 -17.09 -10.11 24.32
C ILE A 402 -18.43 -10.83 24.10
N VAL A 403 -18.71 -11.21 22.86
CA VAL A 403 -19.86 -12.06 22.49
C VAL A 403 -19.40 -13.16 21.55
N THR A 404 -19.90 -14.38 21.77
CA THR A 404 -19.70 -15.52 20.87
C THR A 404 -21.06 -15.95 20.32
N ASP A 405 -21.17 -16.00 18.99
CA ASP A 405 -22.36 -16.50 18.31
C ASP A 405 -22.48 -18.03 18.53
N GLN A 406 -23.68 -18.52 18.86
CA GLN A 406 -23.98 -19.95 19.08
C GLN A 406 -24.41 -20.65 17.79
#